data_AF-A0A0U5GEV3-F1
#
_entry.id   AF-A0A0U5GEV3-F1
#
_cell.length_a   1.000
_cell.length_b   1.000
_cell.length_c   1.000
_cell.angle_alpha   90.00
_cell.angle_beta   90.00
_cell.angle_gamma   90.00
#
_symmetry.space_group_name_H-M   'P 1'
#
loop_
_entity.id
_entity.type
_entity.pdbx_description
1 polymer ?
#
loop_
_entity_poly.entity_id
_entity_poly.type
_entity_poly.pdbx_seq_one_letter_code
_entity_poly.pdbx_strand_id
1 'polypeptide(L)' 'MVRINAVVPGLLLTDWGERYSTEEIKEWKDKSILKNEVDLDDCADMYVTIAKNTSMTGQEVFVGKEFPIL' A
#
# COMPACT_ATOMS: atom_id res chain seq x y z
N MET A 1 -26.57 -2.37 -2.92
CA MET A 1 -25.65 -1.24 -2.71
C MET A 1 -24.28 -1.66 -3.19
N VAL A 2 -23.72 -0.95 -4.17
CA VAL A 2 -22.34 -1.17 -4.61
C VAL A 2 -21.43 -0.30 -3.74
N ARG A 3 -20.37 -0.87 -3.20
CA ARG A 3 -19.37 -0.16 -2.39
C ARG A 3 -18.10 -0.01 -3.21
N ILE A 4 -17.51 1.17 -3.17
CA ILE A 4 -16.29 1.48 -3.90
C ILE A 4 -15.31 2.05 -2.89
N ASN A 5 -14.11 1.49 -2.82
CA ASN A 5 -13.02 1.96 -1.99
C ASN A 5 -11.73 1.82 -2.79
N ALA A 6 -10.72 2.61 -2.46
CA ALA A 6 -9.39 2.52 -3.03
C ALA A 6 -8.40 2.02 -1.97
N VAL A 7 -7.61 1.01 -2.32
CA VAL A 7 -6.43 0.62 -1.55
C VAL A 7 -5.23 1.23 -2.25
N VAL A 8 -4.47 2.03 -1.52
CA VAL A 8 -3.32 2.79 -2.02
C VAL A 8 -2.06 2.22 -1.38
N PRO A 9 -1.45 1.19 -1.97
CA PRO A 9 -0.21 0.65 -1.47
C PRO A 9 0.97 1.58 -1.79
N GLY A 10 1.98 1.57 -0.92
CA GLY A 10 3.31 2.09 -1.22
C GLY A 10 4.11 1.15 -2.14
N LEU A 11 5.44 1.17 -2.04
CA LEU A 11 6.30 0.27 -2.81
C LEU A 11 6.02 -1.21 -2.50
N LEU A 12 5.54 -1.93 -3.51
CA LEU A 12 5.36 -3.38 -3.50
C LEU A 12 6.45 -4.06 -4.33
N LEU A 13 7.26 -4.91 -3.70
CA LEU A 13 8.31 -5.69 -4.36
C LEU A 13 7.72 -6.94 -5.04
N THR A 14 6.93 -6.72 -6.08
CA THR A 14 6.49 -7.76 -7.02
C THR A 14 7.53 -7.97 -8.12
N ASP A 15 7.29 -8.89 -9.06
CA ASP A 15 8.06 -9.03 -10.31
C ASP A 15 8.25 -7.72 -11.10
N TRP A 16 7.41 -6.71 -10.83
CA TRP A 16 7.55 -5.35 -11.36
C TRP A 16 8.38 -4.45 -10.43
N GLY A 17 8.18 -4.53 -9.13
CA GLY A 17 8.92 -3.76 -8.12
C GLY A 17 10.40 -4.13 -8.07
N GLU A 18 10.73 -5.40 -8.32
CA GLU A 18 12.12 -5.88 -8.41
C GLU A 18 12.88 -5.34 -9.64
N ARG A 19 12.19 -4.74 -10.61
CA ARG A 19 12.82 -4.16 -11.81
C ARG A 19 13.43 -2.78 -11.54
N TYR A 20 13.07 -2.13 -10.44
CA TYR A 20 13.71 -0.89 -10.03
C TYR A 20 15.15 -1.16 -9.60
N SER A 21 16.01 -0.14 -9.69
CA SER A 21 17.37 -0.26 -9.21
C SER A 21 17.40 -0.45 -7.69
N THR A 22 18.42 -1.12 -7.19
CA THR A 22 18.63 -1.33 -5.75
C THR A 22 18.72 -0.01 -4.98
N GLU A 23 19.27 1.02 -5.62
CA GLU A 23 19.39 2.38 -5.11
C GLU A 23 18.02 3.03 -4.95
N GLU A 24 17.16 2.96 -5.97
CA GLU A 24 15.78 3.49 -5.91
C GLU A 24 14.96 2.79 -4.82
N ILE A 25 15.02 1.45 -4.77
CA ILE A 25 14.29 0.69 -3.74
C ILE A 25 14.77 1.10 -2.34
N LYS A 26 16.08 1.28 -2.15
CA LYS A 26 16.65 1.71 -0.88
C LYS A 26 16.22 3.13 -0.51
N GLU A 27 16.24 4.06 -1.47
CA GLU A 27 15.77 5.44 -1.24
C GLU A 27 14.30 5.47 -0.83
N TRP A 28 13.45 4.63 -1.43
CA TRP A 28 12.04 4.52 -1.07
C TRP A 28 11.87 3.91 0.32
N LYS A 29 12.61 2.86 0.66
CA LYS A 29 12.66 2.32 2.04
C LYS A 29 13.10 3.38 3.04
N ASP A 30 14.09 4.19 2.70
CA ASP A 30 14.58 5.27 3.56
C ASP A 30 13.58 6.43 3.68
N LYS A 31 12.76 6.69 2.68
CA LYS A 31 11.64 7.66 2.78
C LYS A 31 10.48 7.13 3.61
N SER A 32 10.29 5.81 3.64
CA SER A 32 9.27 5.19 4.49
C SER A 32 9.57 5.42 5.98
N ILE A 33 8.53 5.68 6.77
CA ILE A 33 8.69 5.86 8.22
C ILE A 33 9.02 4.54 8.91
N LEU A 34 8.51 3.43 8.39
CA LEU A 34 8.73 2.09 8.94
C LEU A 34 10.07 1.47 8.51
N LYS A 35 10.80 2.13 7.58
CA LYS A 35 12.06 1.64 7.01
C LYS A 35 11.94 0.26 6.38
N ASN A 36 10.76 -0.05 5.88
CA ASN A 36 10.41 -1.33 5.29
C ASN A 36 9.49 -1.11 4.08
N GLU A 37 9.60 -2.01 3.11
CA GLU A 37 8.63 -2.16 2.02
C GLU A 37 7.27 -2.59 2.53
N VAL A 38 6.25 -2.39 1.70
CA VAL A 38 4.91 -2.90 1.98
C VAL A 38 4.90 -4.40 1.69
N ASP A 39 4.47 -5.18 2.67
CA ASP A 39 4.24 -6.61 2.48
C ASP A 39 3.03 -6.82 1.55
N LEU A 40 3.15 -7.79 0.65
CA LEU A 40 2.08 -8.16 -0.27
C LEU A 40 0.87 -8.71 0.48
N ASP A 41 1.11 -9.47 1.55
CA ASP A 41 0.05 -10.06 2.35
C ASP A 41 -0.74 -8.98 3.10
N ASP A 42 -0.07 -7.95 3.64
CA ASP A 42 -0.72 -6.80 4.29
C ASP A 42 -1.65 -6.05 3.31
N CYS A 43 -1.21 -5.87 2.06
CA CYS A 43 -2.02 -5.25 1.01
C CYS A 43 -3.24 -6.11 0.65
N ALA A 44 -3.04 -7.42 0.48
CA ALA A 44 -4.11 -8.36 0.17
C ALA A 44 -5.17 -8.44 1.28
N ASP A 45 -4.73 -8.48 2.54
CA ASP A 45 -5.61 -8.51 3.71
C ASP A 45 -6.48 -7.26 3.80
N MET A 46 -5.98 -6.10 3.34
CA MET A 46 -6.80 -4.90 3.30
C MET A 46 -7.93 -4.97 2.28
N TYR A 47 -7.70 -5.56 1.11
CA TYR A 47 -8.79 -5.81 0.15
C TYR A 47 -9.87 -6.72 0.77
N VAL A 48 -9.47 -7.78 1.46
CA VAL A 48 -10.41 -8.70 2.12
C VAL A 48 -11.17 -7.99 3.23
N THR A 49 -10.49 -7.17 4.03
CA THR A 49 -11.09 -6.41 5.14
C THR A 49 -12.16 -5.44 4.62
N ILE A 50 -11.83 -4.66 3.60
CA ILE A 50 -12.77 -3.71 2.98
C ILE A 50 -13.93 -4.44 2.31
N ALA A 51 -13.67 -5.58 1.65
CA ALA A 51 -14.71 -6.38 1.04
C ALA A 51 -15.69 -6.94 2.08
N LYS A 52 -15.21 -7.37 3.25
CA LYS A 52 -16.05 -7.88 4.36
C LYS A 52 -16.79 -6.78 5.13
N ASN A 53 -16.27 -5.56 5.15
CA ASN A 53 -16.89 -4.45 5.89
C ASN A 53 -18.15 -3.94 5.19
N THR A 54 -19.32 -4.10 5.81
CA THR A 54 -20.62 -3.74 5.20
C THR A 54 -20.89 -2.24 5.14
N SER A 55 -20.15 -1.44 5.90
CA SER A 55 -20.46 -0.03 6.15
C SER A 55 -19.43 0.95 5.58
N MET A 56 -18.28 0.48 5.10
CA MET A 56 -17.25 1.33 4.49
C MET A 56 -17.44 1.48 2.97
N THR A 57 -17.56 2.72 2.51
CA THR A 57 -17.56 3.11 1.10
C THR A 57 -16.94 4.50 0.93
N GLY A 58 -16.38 4.79 -0.24
CA GLY A 58 -15.73 6.06 -0.58
C GLY A 58 -14.43 6.31 0.18
N GLN A 59 -13.79 5.27 0.71
CA GLN A 59 -12.57 5.40 1.50
C GLN A 59 -11.32 5.18 0.64
N GLU A 60 -10.28 5.95 0.94
CA GLU A 60 -8.91 5.73 0.48
C GLU A 60 -8.11 5.15 1.65
N VAL A 61 -7.65 3.91 1.50
CA VAL A 61 -6.93 3.18 2.54
C VAL A 61 -5.48 3.05 2.11
N PHE A 62 -4.62 3.82 2.77
CA PHE A 62 -3.18 3.79 2.54
C PHE A 62 -2.54 2.60 3.24
N VAL A 63 -1.81 1.77 2.48
CA VAL A 63 -1.08 0.61 2.99
C VAL A 63 0.40 0.86 2.75
N GLY A 64 1.10 1.25 3.82
CA GLY A 64 2.45 1.81 3.75
C GLY A 64 2.45 3.29 4.12
N LYS A 65 3.56 3.77 4.69
CA LYS A 65 3.68 5.15 5.17
C LYS A 65 4.77 5.90 4.41
N GLU A 66 4.36 6.55 3.32
CA GLU A 66 5.09 7.65 2.70
C GLU A 66 4.57 8.99 3.28
N PHE A 67 5.44 9.95 3.52
CA PHE A 67 5.07 11.31 3.94
C PHE A 67 5.67 12.31 2.93
N PRO A 68 5.04 13.48 2.65
CA PRO A 68 3.82 14.05 3.21
C PRO A 68 2.64 14.04 2.23
N ILE A 69 1.44 13.83 2.75
CA ILE A 69 0.24 14.44 2.18
C ILE A 69 -0.13 15.60 3.10
N LEU A 70 -0.36 16.76 2.49
CA LEU A 70 -0.94 17.96 3.11
C LEU A 70 -2.20 17.62 3.94
#